data_AF-A0A258F0L5-F1
#
_entry.id   AF-A0A258F0L5-F1
#
_cell.length_a   1.000
_cell.length_b   1.000
_cell.length_c   1.000
_cell.angle_alpha   90.00
_cell.angle_beta   90.00
_cell.angle_gamma   90.00
#
_symmetry.space_group_name_H-M   'P 1'
#
loop_
_entity.id
_entity.type
_entity.pdbx_description
1 polymer ?
#
loop_
_entity_poly.entity_id
_entity_poly.type
_entity_poly.pdbx_seq_one_letter_code
_entity_poly.pdbx_strand_id
1 'polypeptide(L)'
;MASLKNIGGLNLQVRFKNPWFWFFLVANIGALVLNNVGMTINDITTWGALIDTFTETFKNPSLLFPIITSIAGLLYDPTTSSLTDSDRVLKYSKPNSNKNNG
;
A
#
# COMPACT_ATOMS: atom_id res chain seq x y z
N MET A 1 -8.93 20.72 5.26
CA MET A 1 -8.33 19.50 4.66
C MET A 1 -6.87 19.47 5.01
N ALA A 2 -6.40 18.46 5.76
CA ALA A 2 -4.97 18.28 5.97
C ALA A 2 -4.32 18.01 4.60
N SER A 3 -3.28 18.78 4.29
CA SER A 3 -2.47 18.52 3.10
C SER A 3 -1.82 17.14 3.25
N LEU A 4 -2.18 16.18 2.39
CA LEU A 4 -1.53 14.85 2.32
C LEU A 4 -0.05 14.93 1.86
N LYS A 5 0.40 16.14 1.57
CA LYS A 5 1.79 16.49 1.29
C LYS A 5 2.49 16.69 2.63
N ASN A 6 3.42 15.79 2.96
CA ASN A 6 4.26 15.81 4.17
C ASN A 6 3.62 15.22 5.44
N ILE A 7 2.96 14.07 5.31
CA ILE A 7 2.58 13.24 6.47
C ILE A 7 3.79 12.39 6.86
N GLY A 8 4.37 12.62 8.03
CA GLY A 8 5.55 11.88 8.50
C GLY A 8 6.77 12.02 7.58
N GLY A 9 6.90 13.13 6.84
CA GLY A 9 7.97 13.30 5.86
C GLY A 9 7.70 12.68 4.49
N LEU A 10 6.49 12.17 4.23
CA LEU A 10 6.12 11.53 2.96
C LEU A 10 5.14 12.36 2.14
N ASN A 11 5.27 12.28 0.81
CA ASN A 11 4.31 12.81 -0.14
C ASN A 11 3.33 11.71 -0.56
N LEU A 12 2.32 11.46 0.28
CA LEU A 12 1.26 10.46 0.00
C LEU A 12 0.37 10.89 -1.17
N GLN A 13 0.21 12.19 -1.39
CA GLN A 13 -0.58 12.73 -2.49
C GLN A 13 -0.07 12.21 -3.85
N VAL A 14 1.25 12.17 -4.05
CA VAL A 14 1.84 11.70 -5.31
C VAL A 14 1.69 10.18 -5.46
N ARG A 15 1.77 9.44 -4.36
CA ARG A 15 1.58 7.98 -4.35
C ARG A 15 0.16 7.58 -4.72
N PHE A 16 -0.85 8.24 -4.15
CA PHE A 16 -2.26 8.01 -4.50
C PHE A 16 -2.61 8.38 -5.95
N LYS A 17 -1.81 9.25 -6.59
CA LYS A 17 -1.94 9.55 -8.02
C LYS A 17 -1.30 8.50 -8.93
N ASN A 18 -0.56 7.53 -8.38
CA ASN A 18 0.07 6.45 -9.14
C ASN A 18 -0.83 5.20 -9.11
N PRO A 19 -1.32 4.70 -10.25
CA PRO A 19 -2.11 3.46 -10.30
C PRO A 19 -1.38 2.24 -9.72
N TRP A 20 -0.04 2.17 -9.86
CA TRP A 20 0.75 1.07 -9.34
C TRP A 20 0.72 0.99 -7.82
N PHE A 21 0.63 2.13 -7.13
CA PHE A 21 0.50 2.15 -5.68
C PHE A 21 -0.76 1.40 -5.23
N TRP A 22 -1.89 1.68 -5.88
CA TRP A 22 -3.16 1.01 -5.59
C TRP A 22 -3.12 -0.47 -5.94
N PHE A 23 -2.53 -0.83 -7.08
CA PHE A 23 -2.37 -2.23 -7.47
C PHE A 23 -1.61 -3.02 -6.41
N PHE A 24 -0.44 -2.54 -5.99
CA PHE A 24 0.35 -3.23 -4.98
C PHE A 24 -0.31 -3.22 -3.61
N LEU A 25 -0.99 -2.14 -3.22
CA LEU A 25 -1.73 -2.10 -1.95
C LEU A 25 -2.83 -3.17 -1.91
N VAL A 26 -3.65 -3.25 -2.96
CA VAL A 26 -4.72 -4.26 -3.07
C VAL A 26 -4.14 -5.67 -3.16
N ALA A 27 -3.08 -5.88 -3.93
CA ALA A 27 -2.46 -7.20 -4.08
C ALA A 27 -1.87 -7.71 -2.75
N ASN A 28 -1.17 -6.85 -2.01
CA ASN A 28 -0.60 -7.21 -0.71
C ASN A 28 -1.69 -7.54 0.33
N ILE A 29 -2.72 -6.71 0.42
CA ILE A 29 -3.84 -6.97 1.33
C ILE A 29 -4.59 -8.25 0.92
N GLY A 30 -4.86 -8.45 -0.37
CA GLY A 30 -5.51 -9.64 -0.89
C GLY A 30 -4.73 -10.92 -0.62
N ALA A 31 -3.40 -10.89 -0.77
CA ALA A 31 -2.54 -12.03 -0.45
C ALA A 31 -2.61 -12.42 1.04
N LEU A 32 -2.67 -11.43 1.94
CA LEU A 32 -2.78 -11.67 3.38
C LEU A 32 -4.16 -12.22 3.78
N VAL A 33 -5.21 -11.70 3.15
CA VAL A 33 -6.59 -12.18 3.34
C VAL A 33 -6.72 -13.64 2.89
N LEU A 34 -6.14 -14.01 1.74
CA LEU A 34 -6.13 -15.40 1.26
C LEU A 34 -5.32 -16.33 2.16
N ASN A 35 -4.19 -15.86 2.70
CA ASN A 35 -3.35 -16.67 3.59
C ASN A 35 -4.07 -17.07 4.90
N ASN A 36 -4.87 -16.17 5.47
CA ASN A 36 -5.53 -16.36 6.76
C ASN A 36 -6.48 -17.57 6.80
N VAL A 37 -7.28 -17.77 5.75
CA VAL A 37 -8.42 -18.69 5.82
C VAL A 37 -8.13 -20.04 5.16
N GLY A 38 -6.89 -20.26 4.69
CA GLY A 38 -6.56 -21.42 3.85
C GLY A 38 -7.38 -21.45 2.56
N MET A 39 -8.02 -20.32 2.22
CA MET A 39 -8.85 -20.15 1.05
C MET A 39 -7.99 -19.77 -0.14
N THR A 40 -8.33 -20.35 -1.28
CA THR A 40 -7.81 -19.96 -2.58
C THR A 40 -8.65 -18.84 -3.15
N ILE A 41 -8.13 -18.17 -4.19
CA ILE A 41 -8.88 -17.13 -4.90
C ILE A 41 -10.18 -17.66 -5.51
N ASN A 42 -10.26 -18.97 -5.75
CA ASN A 42 -11.44 -19.64 -6.29
C ASN A 42 -12.57 -19.75 -5.25
N ASP A 43 -12.26 -19.64 -3.96
CA ASP A 43 -13.25 -19.75 -2.88
C ASP A 43 -13.99 -18.41 -2.67
N ILE A 44 -13.39 -17.30 -3.11
CA ILE A 44 -14.01 -15.97 -3.08
C ILE A 44 -14.92 -15.79 -4.30
N THR A 45 -16.07 -16.45 -4.26
CA THR A 45 -17.06 -16.43 -5.36
C THR A 45 -18.14 -15.34 -5.21
N THR A 46 -18.25 -14.73 -4.02
CA THR A 46 -19.24 -13.67 -3.75
C THR A 46 -18.60 -12.45 -3.09
N TRP A 47 -19.22 -11.28 -3.31
CA TRP A 47 -18.78 -10.04 -2.66
C TRP A 47 -18.94 -10.07 -1.13
N GLY A 48 -19.94 -10.80 -0.61
CA GLY A 48 -20.10 -11.00 0.83
C GLY A 48 -18.93 -11.76 1.43
N ALA A 49 -18.57 -12.91 0.84
CA ALA A 49 -17.42 -13.69 1.28
C ALA A 49 -16.11 -12.89 1.27
N LEU A 50 -15.91 -12.02 0.26
CA LEU A 50 -14.74 -11.13 0.22
C LEU A 50 -14.71 -10.18 1.43
N ILE A 51 -15.83 -9.51 1.73
CA ILE A 51 -15.93 -8.53 2.81
C ILE A 51 -15.78 -9.19 4.19
N ASP A 52 -16.39 -10.37 4.38
CA ASP A 52 -16.30 -11.11 5.63
C ASP A 52 -14.86 -11.54 5.92
N THR A 53 -14.20 -12.16 4.94
CA THR A 53 -12.79 -12.61 5.03
C THR A 53 -11.84 -11.43 5.28
N PHE A 54 -12.07 -10.30 4.59
CA PHE A 54 -11.33 -9.07 4.84
C PHE A 54 -11.52 -8.62 6.30
N THR A 55 -12.76 -8.57 6.78
CA THR A 55 -13.08 -8.12 8.14
C THR A 55 -12.47 -9.03 9.21
N GLU A 56 -12.52 -10.36 9.02
CA GLU A 56 -11.89 -11.34 9.92
C GLU A 56 -10.36 -11.17 9.95
N THR A 57 -9.75 -10.86 8.81
CA THR A 57 -8.30 -10.62 8.72
C THR A 57 -7.86 -9.43 9.55
N PHE A 58 -8.61 -8.32 9.56
CA PHE A 58 -8.29 -7.17 10.41
C PHE A 58 -8.63 -7.37 11.89
N LYS A 59 -9.50 -8.33 12.22
CA LYS A 59 -9.78 -8.72 13.61
C LYS A 59 -8.71 -9.63 14.20
N ASN A 60 -7.87 -10.26 13.37
CA ASN A 60 -6.81 -11.15 13.81
C ASN A 60 -5.51 -10.35 14.09
N PRO A 61 -5.10 -10.18 15.36
CA PRO A 61 -3.92 -9.37 15.71
C PRO A 61 -2.62 -9.89 15.09
N SER A 62 -2.51 -11.22 14.90
CA SER A 62 -1.32 -11.85 14.32
C SER A 62 -1.08 -11.44 12.87
N LEU A 63 -2.13 -10.98 12.16
CA LEU A 63 -2.06 -10.55 10.77
C LEU A 63 -1.86 -9.05 10.60
N LEU A 64 -2.05 -8.27 11.67
CA LEU A 64 -1.79 -6.83 11.63
C LEU A 64 -0.32 -6.53 11.36
N PHE A 65 0.61 -7.34 11.91
CA PHE A 65 2.04 -7.12 11.71
C PHE A 65 2.45 -7.26 10.23
N PRO A 66 2.11 -8.34 9.50
CA PRO A 66 2.32 -8.43 8.05
C PRO A 66 1.66 -7.31 7.23
N ILE A 67 0.44 -6.88 7.61
CA ILE A 67 -0.24 -5.77 6.94
C ILE A 67 0.57 -4.48 7.09
N ILE A 68 1.01 -4.18 8.31
CA ILE A 68 1.79 -2.98 8.62
C ILE A 68 3.13 -3.02 7.88
N THR A 69 3.85 -4.14 7.90
CA THR A 69 5.15 -4.26 7.21
C THR A 69 5.01 -4.13 5.69
N SER A 70 3.95 -4.70 5.12
CA SER A 70 3.67 -4.59 3.70
C SER A 70 3.35 -3.16 3.27
N ILE A 71 2.50 -2.45 4.04
CA ILE A 71 2.23 -1.03 3.82
C ILE A 71 3.51 -0.20 4.00
N ALA A 72 4.32 -0.49 5.02
CA ALA A 72 5.60 0.20 5.23
C ALA A 72 6.53 0.04 4.03
N GLY A 73 6.61 -1.15 3.43
CA GLY A 73 7.40 -1.39 2.20
C GLY A 73 6.91 -0.62 0.97
N LEU A 74 5.62 -0.25 0.92
CA LEU A 74 5.08 0.62 -0.14
C LEU A 74 5.36 2.11 0.11
N LEU A 75 5.56 2.48 1.38
CA LEU A 75 5.77 3.86 1.77
C LEU A 75 7.26 4.23 1.78
N TYR A 76 8.09 3.36 2.35
CA TYR A 76 9.51 3.57 2.57
C TYR A 76 10.33 2.80 1.55
N ASP A 77 11.16 3.53 0.80
CA ASP A 77 12.06 2.97 -0.19
C ASP A 77 13.38 2.56 0.49
N PRO A 78 13.75 1.26 0.49
CA PRO A 78 14.97 0.78 1.14
C PRO A 78 16.26 1.27 0.45
N THR A 79 16.15 1.97 -0.68
CA THR A 79 17.29 2.62 -1.36
C THR A 79 17.55 4.05 -0.85
N THR A 80 16.69 4.57 0.03
CA THR A 80 16.84 5.88 0.65
C THR A 80 17.47 5.77 2.03
N SER A 81 18.36 6.71 2.37
CA SER A 81 19.04 6.75 3.67
C SER A 81 18.17 7.28 4.81
N SER A 82 16.92 7.65 4.52
CA SER A 82 16.01 8.29 5.47
C SER A 82 14.61 7.68 5.36
N LEU A 83 13.86 7.72 6.46
CA LEU A 83 12.45 7.31 6.50
C LEU A 83 11.52 8.37 5.89
N THR A 84 12.06 9.36 5.18
CA THR A 84 11.33 10.49 4.62
C THR A 84 11.62 10.62 3.13
N ASP A 85 10.67 11.18 2.39
CA ASP A 85 10.87 11.49 0.99
C ASP A 85 11.90 12.61 0.83
N SER A 86 12.70 12.54 -0.23
CA SER A 86 13.59 13.65 -0.61
C SER A 86 12.82 14.96 -0.84
N ASP A 87 13.49 16.10 -0.64
CA ASP A 87 12.93 17.44 -0.91
C ASP A 87 12.35 17.57 -2.32
N ARG A 88 12.94 16.86 -3.29
CA ARG A 88 12.46 16.82 -4.66
C ARG A 88 11.07 16.18 -4.74
N VAL A 89 10.90 15.02 -4.11
CA VAL A 89 9.62 14.28 -4.09
C VAL A 89 8.57 15.04 -3.29
N LEU A 90 8.95 15.68 -2.18
CA LEU A 90 8.06 16.54 -1.41
C LEU A 90 7.52 17.72 -2.21
N LYS A 91 8.24 18.21 -3.22
CA LYS A 91 7.77 19.31 -4.08
C LYS A 91 6.77 18.86 -5.15
N TYR A 92 6.75 17.57 -5.50
CA TYR A 92 5.89 17.04 -6.58
C TYR A 92 4.39 17.20 -6.29
N SER A 93 3.65 17.50 -7.36
CA SER A 93 2.18 17.52 -7.38
C SER A 93 1.60 16.35 -8.18
N LYS A 94 2.41 15.67 -9.00
CA LYS A 94 2.06 14.47 -9.78
C LYS A 94 3.28 13.54 -9.85
N PRO A 95 3.08 12.23 -10.12
CA PRO A 95 4.18 11.30 -10.32
C PRO A 95 5.17 11.81 -11.37
N ASN A 96 6.46 11.57 -11.12
CA ASN A 96 7.49 11.96 -12.08
C ASN A 96 7.34 11.13 -13.36
N SER A 97 7.28 11.81 -14.52
CA SER A 97 7.15 11.19 -15.84
C SER A 97 8.46 11.17 -16.63
N ASN A 98 9.55 11.75 -16.09
CA ASN A 98 10.84 11.70 -16.76
C ASN A 98 11.40 10.27 -16.68
N LYS A 99 11.10 9.48 -17.70
CA LYS A 99 11.89 8.30 -18.06
C LYS A 99 13.02 8.78 -18.97
N ASN A 100 14.24 8.87 -18.44
CA ASN A 100 15.42 8.94 -19.29
C ASN A 100 15.58 7.57 -19.95
N ASN A 101 14.90 7.36 -21.07
CA ASN A 101 15.15 6.23 -21.95
C ASN A 101 16.46 6.55 -22.68
N GLY A 102 17.58 6.09 -22.12
CA GLY A 102 18.87 6.10 -22.79
C GLY A 102 18.85 5.24 -24.04
#